data_AF-A0A494VMX2-F1
#
_entry.id   AF-A0A494VMX2-F1
#
_cell.length_a   1.000
_cell.length_b   1.000
_cell.length_c   1.000
_cell.angle_alpha   90.00
_cell.angle_beta   90.00
_cell.angle_gamma   90.00
#
_symmetry.space_group_name_H-M   'P 1'
#
loop_
_entity.id
_entity.type
_entity.pdbx_description
1 polymer ?
#
loop_
_entity_poly.entity_id
_entity_poly.type
_entity_poly.pdbx_seq_one_letter_code
_entity_poly.pdbx_strand_id
1 'polypeptide(L)' 'MIEIEVKAKGTYLKEHYPFEDVPKLSDKKLCIHCDKVFTVKDFKVFKDETGFEYICCPNALECDGTVIDWFSVDEEEKF' A
#
# COMPACT_ATOMS: atom_id res chain seq x y z
N MET A 1 -9.55 12.59 -5.81
CA MET A 1 -8.14 12.41 -5.38
C MET A 1 -7.22 12.60 -6.57
N ILE A 2 -6.00 13.07 -6.35
CA ILE A 2 -4.94 13.19 -7.37
C ILE A 2 -3.80 12.22 -7.05
N GLU A 3 -3.28 11.51 -8.04
CA GLU A 3 -2.08 10.67 -7.86
C GLU A 3 -0.86 11.58 -7.70
N ILE A 4 0.00 11.31 -6.71
CA ILE A 4 1.25 12.03 -6.50
C ILE A 4 2.44 11.08 -6.62
N GLU A 5 3.51 11.57 -7.24
CA GLU A 5 4.74 10.80 -7.38
C GLU A 5 5.59 10.89 -6.10
N VAL A 6 5.91 9.73 -5.53
CA VAL A 6 6.81 9.61 -4.37
C VAL A 6 8.14 9.00 -4.81
N LYS A 7 9.21 9.80 -4.77
CA LYS A 7 10.56 9.36 -5.17
C LYS A 7 11.22 8.42 -4.15
N ALA A 8 11.16 8.78 -2.86
CA ALA A 8 11.77 8.02 -1.77
C ALA A 8 10.74 7.11 -1.09
N LYS A 9 10.18 6.15 -1.85
CA LYS A 9 9.07 5.29 -1.37
C LYS A 9 9.34 4.59 -0.04
N GLY A 10 10.59 4.20 0.24
CA GLY A 10 10.95 3.50 1.49
C GLY A 10 10.82 4.41 2.71
N THR A 11 11.35 5.63 2.62
CA THR A 11 11.21 6.64 3.70
C THR A 11 9.76 7.05 3.86
N TYR A 12 9.07 7.33 2.76
CA TYR A 12 7.66 7.71 2.77
C TYR A 12 6.80 6.64 3.46
N LEU A 13 6.97 5.37 3.07
CA LEU A 13 6.25 4.27 3.69
C LEU A 13 6.52 4.22 5.19
N LYS A 14 7.78 4.34 5.63
CA LYS A 14 8.12 4.34 7.06
C LYS A 14 7.48 5.48 7.86
N GLU A 15 7.30 6.65 7.26
CA GLU A 15 6.77 7.85 7.92
C GLU A 15 5.24 7.92 7.91
N HIS A 16 4.58 7.31 6.91
CA HIS A 16 3.15 7.45 6.67
C HIS A 16 2.35 6.15 6.85
N TYR A 17 3.00 5.01 7.08
CA TYR A 17 2.30 3.75 7.30
C TYR A 17 1.61 3.75 8.68
N PRO A 18 0.31 3.39 8.77
CA PRO A 18 -0.47 3.55 9.99
C PRO A 18 -0.28 2.44 11.03
N PHE A 19 0.62 1.47 10.79
CA PHE A 19 0.81 0.28 11.64
C PHE A 19 2.28 0.09 12.05
N GLU A 20 2.52 -0.67 13.12
CA GLU A 20 3.87 -0.90 13.66
C GLU A 20 4.77 -1.73 12.74
N ASP A 21 4.22 -2.76 12.09
CA ASP A 21 4.97 -3.64 11.18
C ASP A 21 4.97 -3.09 9.75
N VAL A 22 5.86 -2.11 9.51
CA VAL A 22 6.00 -1.48 8.19
C VAL A 22 6.64 -2.50 7.22
N PRO A 23 5.96 -2.87 6.12
CA PRO A 23 6.51 -3.82 5.18
C PRO A 23 7.69 -3.22 4.41
N LYS A 24 8.64 -4.07 4.03
CA LYS A 24 9.74 -3.68 3.14
C LYS A 24 9.21 -3.48 1.74
N LEU A 25 9.86 -2.61 0.97
CA LEU A 25 9.52 -2.38 -0.43
C LEU A 25 9.62 -3.65 -1.30
N SER A 26 10.44 -4.63 -0.89
CA SER A 26 10.58 -5.92 -1.56
C SER A 26 9.49 -6.92 -1.22
N ASP A 27 8.72 -6.67 -0.16
CA ASP A 27 7.71 -7.62 0.31
C ASP A 27 6.56 -7.72 -0.69
N LYS A 28 5.88 -8.87 -0.66
CA LYS A 28 4.66 -9.09 -1.42
C LYS A 28 3.46 -8.97 -0.51
N LYS A 29 2.40 -8.32 -1.01
CA LYS A 29 1.12 -8.21 -0.32
C LYS A 29 -0.01 -8.56 -1.28
N LEU A 30 -1.10 -9.09 -0.74
CA LEU A 30 -2.35 -9.34 -1.42
C LEU A 30 -3.32 -8.18 -1.11
N CYS A 31 -3.90 -7.55 -2.13
CA CYS A 31 -5.02 -6.62 -1.92
C CYS A 31 -6.34 -7.38 -2.01
N ILE A 32 -7.12 -7.38 -0.93
CA ILE A 32 -8.40 -8.15 -0.86
C ILE A 32 -9.53 -7.58 -1.73
N HIS A 33 -9.39 -6.34 -2.24
CA HIS A 33 -10.40 -5.75 -3.13
C HIS A 33 -10.31 -6.24 -4.58
N CYS A 34 -9.13 -6.69 -5.01
CA CYS A 34 -8.90 -7.10 -6.39
C CYS A 34 -8.20 -8.46 -6.53
N ASP A 35 -7.91 -9.12 -5.42
CA ASP A 35 -7.20 -10.40 -5.34
C ASP A 35 -5.84 -10.42 -6.05
N LYS A 36 -5.22 -9.25 -6.24
CA LYS A 36 -3.91 -9.12 -6.88
C LYS A 36 -2.80 -9.14 -5.83
N VAL A 37 -1.83 -10.01 -6.04
CA VAL A 37 -0.53 -9.95 -5.35
C VAL A 37 0.35 -8.94 -6.07
N PHE A 38 0.99 -8.05 -5.31
CA PHE A 38 1.90 -7.03 -5.82
C PHE A 38 3.12 -6.89 -4.91
N THR A 39 4.18 -6.27 -5.43
CA THR A 39 5.34 -5.89 -4.62
C THR A 39 5.11 -4.52 -4.01
N VAL A 40 5.36 -4.36 -2.71
CA VAL A 40 5.01 -3.14 -1.96
C VAL A 40 5.55 -1.87 -2.63
N LYS A 41 6.76 -1.90 -3.22
CA LYS A 41 7.32 -0.75 -3.97
C LYS A 41 6.40 -0.18 -5.05
N ASP A 42 5.43 -0.94 -5.55
CA ASP A 42 4.54 -0.55 -6.63
C ASP A 42 3.33 0.27 -6.13
N PHE A 43 3.19 0.50 -4.82
CA PHE A 43 2.10 1.29 -4.26
C PHE A 43 1.98 2.67 -4.91
N LYS A 44 0.76 3.18 -4.97
CA LYS A 44 0.47 4.54 -5.41
C LYS A 44 0.11 5.42 -4.22
N VAL A 45 0.29 6.72 -4.34
CA VAL A 45 -0.16 7.68 -3.34
C VAL A 45 -1.16 8.62 -3.95
N PHE A 46 -2.28 8.79 -3.25
CA PHE A 46 -3.34 9.70 -3.64
C PHE A 46 -3.56 10.75 -2.59
N LYS A 47 -3.74 12.00 -3.03
CA LYS A 47 -4.06 13.12 -2.15
C LYS A 47 -5.50 13.56 -2.37
N ASP A 48 -6.24 13.78 -1.30
CA ASP A 48 -7.60 14.33 -1.37
C ASP A 48 -7.61 15.88 -1.34
N GLU A 49 -8.81 16.45 -1.36
CA GLU A 49 -9.03 17.90 -1.36
C GLU A 49 -8.67 18.56 -0.01
N THR A 50 -8.63 17.79 1.08
CA THR A 50 -8.22 18.25 2.41
C THR A 50 -6.70 18.21 2.60
N GLY A 51 -6.01 17.54 1.67
CA GLY A 51 -4.58 17.33 1.67
C GLY A 51 -4.13 16.05 2.39
N PHE A 52 -5.07 15.18 2.77
CA PHE A 52 -4.76 13.88 3.34
C PHE A 52 -4.25 12.94 2.25
N GLU A 53 -3.23 12.14 2.58
CA GLU A 53 -2.54 11.25 1.65
C GLU A 53 -2.83 9.79 1.98
N TYR A 54 -3.18 9.03 0.95
CA TYR A 54 -3.55 7.63 1.03
C TYR A 54 -2.52 6.79 0.29
N ILE A 55 -2.00 5.77 0.96
CA ILE A 55 -1.19 4.72 0.32
C ILE A 55 -2.17 3.67 -0.24
N CYS A 56 -2.19 3.55 -1.57
CA CYS A 56 -3.19 2.80 -2.32
C CYS A 56 -2.60 1.63 -3.11
N CYS A 57 -3.47 0.67 -3.41
CA CYS A 57 -3.21 -0.46 -4.29
C CYS A 57 -2.59 0.01 -5.63
N PRO A 58 -1.60 -0.70 -6.19
CA PRO A 58 -1.02 -0.35 -7.49
C PRO A 58 -2.04 -0.35 -8.63
N ASN A 59 -3.15 -1.08 -8.49
CA ASN A 59 -4.22 -1.16 -9.48
C ASN A 59 -5.21 0.03 -9.43
N ALA A 60 -5.00 1.01 -8.56
CA ALA A 60 -5.78 2.26 -8.63
C ALA A 60 -5.60 2.92 -10.02
N LEU A 61 -6.66 3.40 -10.67
CA LEU A 61 -8.01 3.71 -10.15
C LEU A 61 -9.06 2.59 -10.28
N GLU A 62 -8.72 1.42 -10.84
CA GLU A 62 -9.65 0.30 -10.95
C GLU A 62 -9.88 -0.44 -9.62
N CYS A 63 -9.04 -0.17 -8.62
CA CYS A 63 -9.13 -0.66 -7.26
C CYS A 63 -9.04 0.52 -6.29
N ASP A 64 -9.85 0.49 -5.23
CA ASP A 64 -9.91 1.51 -4.17
C ASP A 64 -9.24 1.07 -2.87
N GLY A 65 -8.60 -0.12 -2.85
CA GLY A 65 -7.91 -0.64 -1.68
C GLY A 65 -6.72 0.21 -1.24
N THR A 66 -6.58 0.33 0.08
CA THR A 66 -5.50 1.03 0.77
C THR A 66 -4.65 0.07 1.60
N VAL A 67 -3.65 0.57 2.31
CA VAL A 67 -2.77 -0.24 3.17
C VAL A 67 -3.48 -1.11 4.19
N ILE A 68 -4.71 -0.76 4.58
CA ILE A 68 -5.51 -1.56 5.53
C ILE A 68 -6.02 -2.87 4.91
N ASP A 69 -6.06 -2.93 3.57
CA ASP A 69 -6.61 -4.03 2.78
C ASP A 69 -5.50 -5.00 2.30
N TRP A 70 -4.28 -4.84 2.82
CA TRP A 70 -3.10 -5.56 2.36
C TRP A 70 -2.71 -6.68 3.31
N PHE A 71 -2.82 -7.92 2.83
CA PHE A 71 -2.49 -9.11 3.62
C PHE A 71 -1.13 -9.67 3.21
N SER A 72 -0.41 -10.23 4.18
CA SER A 72 0.81 -11.00 3.95
C SER A 72 0.49 -12.23 3.09
N VAL A 73 1.33 -12.51 2.10
CA VAL A 73 1.20 -13.73 1.29
C VAL A 73 1.93 -14.93 1.88
N ASP A 74 2.75 -14.72 2.92
CA ASP A 74 3.65 -15.71 3.50
C ASP A 74 3.22 -16.20 4.89
N GLU A 75 2.01 -15.86 5.35
CA GLU A 75 1.49 -16.36 6.63
C GLU A 75 0.91 -17.77 6.43
N GLU A 76 1.78 -18.78 6.49
CA GLU A 76 1.39 -20.07 7.06
C GLU A 76 0.93 -19.79 8.50
N GLU A 77 -0.38 -19.80 8.73
CA GLU A 77 -0.97 -19.65 10.05
C GLU A 77 -0.37 -20.70 11.00
N LYS A 78 0.57 -20.29 11.85
CA LYS A 78 1.01 -21.09 12.99
C LYS A 78 -0.01 -20.96 14.10
N PHE A 79 -1.07 -21.78 14.02
CA PHE A 79 -1.95 -22.07 15.15
C PHE A 79 -1.28 -23.03 16.14
#